data_AF-A0A933A667-F1
#
_entry.id   AF-A0A933A667-F1
#
_cell.length_a   1.000
_cell.length_b   1.000
_cell.length_c   1.000
_cell.angle_alpha   90.00
_cell.angle_beta   90.00
_cell.angle_gamma   90.00
#
_symmetry.space_group_name_H-M   'P 1'
#
loop_
_entity.id
_entity.type
_entity.pdbx_description
1 polymer ?
#
loop_
_entity_poly.entity_id
_entity_poly.type
_entity_poly.pdbx_seq_one_letter_code
_entity_poly.pdbx_strand_id
1 'polypeptide(L)'
;METQGELFRPAFTNGKYMSAKEKEQVLRAWETFLKNGCRPQDFTEALYHHLIQHCSFTAHYDRGGFYHTYFANGEDTTHFLTQFDRSRGCKSVEYGGGWWLTGDYADINNAMVDVAARYIPQLTRQAQSRQRQAEIARARALLAKHGIAVVQDESKGG
;
A
#
# COMPACT_ATOMS: atom_id res chain seq x y z
N MET A 1 0.30 -33.08 15.02
CA MET A 1 -0.10 -32.68 13.66
C MET A 1 -0.97 -31.45 13.83
N GLU A 2 -0.33 -30.28 13.85
CA GLU A 2 -1.01 -29.00 14.11
C GLU A 2 -1.62 -28.48 12.80
N THR A 3 -2.94 -28.33 12.80
CA THR A 3 -3.69 -27.62 11.76
C THR A 3 -3.41 -26.12 11.87
N GLN A 4 -2.35 -25.66 11.22
CA GLN A 4 -2.17 -24.23 10.97
C GLN A 4 -2.99 -23.82 9.74
N GLY A 5 -3.91 -22.87 9.93
CA GLY A 5 -4.36 -21.99 8.85
C GLY A 5 -5.80 -22.13 8.37
N GLU A 6 -6.79 -22.31 9.25
CA GLU A 6 -8.12 -21.76 8.93
C GLU A 6 -8.04 -20.24 9.13
N LEU A 7 -7.64 -19.54 8.06
CA LEU A 7 -7.84 -18.11 7.92
C LEU A 7 -9.31 -17.81 8.21
N PHE A 8 -9.56 -16.99 9.24
CA PHE A 8 -10.84 -16.33 9.43
C PHE A 8 -11.26 -15.72 8.09
N ARG A 9 -12.21 -16.35 7.40
CA ARG A 9 -12.81 -15.80 6.18
C ARG A 9 -13.91 -14.86 6.66
N PRO A 10 -13.77 -13.54 6.47
CA PRO A 10 -14.85 -12.63 6.80
C PRO A 10 -16.09 -13.04 6.02
N ALA A 11 -17.22 -13.18 6.71
CA ALA A 11 -18.49 -13.38 6.04
C ALA A 11 -18.92 -12.05 5.40
N PHE A 12 -18.70 -11.90 4.10
CA PHE A 12 -19.10 -10.70 3.37
C PHE A 12 -20.59 -10.70 3.08
N THR A 13 -21.16 -9.50 3.13
CA THR A 13 -22.54 -9.24 2.71
C THR A 13 -22.56 -8.70 1.29
N ASN A 14 -23.62 -8.99 0.54
CA ASN A 14 -23.83 -8.36 -0.76
C ASN A 14 -24.07 -6.86 -0.56
N GLY A 15 -23.29 -6.03 -1.25
CA GLY A 15 -23.54 -4.60 -1.38
C GLY A 15 -24.32 -4.29 -2.66
N LYS A 16 -24.69 -3.01 -2.83
CA LYS A 16 -25.46 -2.53 -3.98
C LYS A 16 -24.82 -2.81 -5.34
N TYR A 17 -23.49 -2.76 -5.41
CA TYR A 17 -22.71 -2.92 -6.66
C TYR A 17 -21.68 -4.04 -6.59
N MET A 18 -21.64 -4.82 -5.51
CA MET A 18 -20.61 -5.84 -5.30
C MET A 18 -21.15 -6.97 -4.43
N SER A 19 -21.16 -8.18 -4.98
CA SER A 19 -21.51 -9.39 -4.25
C SER A 19 -20.45 -9.77 -3.22
N ALA A 20 -20.84 -10.60 -2.25
CA ALA A 20 -19.93 -11.17 -1.25
C ALA A 20 -18.74 -11.91 -1.90
N LYS A 21 -18.97 -12.58 -3.04
CA LYS A 21 -17.93 -13.30 -3.78
C LYS A 21 -16.94 -12.35 -4.46
N GLU A 22 -17.42 -11.25 -5.04
CA GLU A 22 -16.54 -10.22 -5.61
C GLU A 22 -15.71 -9.57 -4.51
N LYS A 23 -16.31 -9.29 -3.33
CA LYS A 23 -15.57 -8.78 -2.16
C LYS A 23 -14.42 -9.72 -1.78
N GLU A 24 -14.67 -11.02 -1.74
CA GLU A 24 -13.64 -12.03 -1.48
C GLU A 24 -12.52 -12.00 -2.54
N GLN A 25 -12.86 -11.86 -3.82
CA GLN A 25 -11.88 -11.77 -4.89
C GLN A 25 -10.99 -10.53 -4.76
N VAL A 26 -11.57 -9.38 -4.42
CA VAL A 26 -10.81 -8.15 -4.18
C VAL A 26 -9.89 -8.29 -2.97
N LEU A 27 -10.37 -8.88 -1.87
CA LEU A 27 -9.52 -9.11 -0.69
C LEU A 27 -8.32 -10.04 -1.02
N ARG A 28 -8.54 -11.09 -1.82
CA ARG A 28 -7.45 -11.97 -2.27
C ARG A 28 -6.46 -11.26 -3.18
N ALA A 29 -6.93 -10.39 -4.08
CA ALA A 29 -6.07 -9.56 -4.91
C ALA A 29 -5.24 -8.58 -4.05
N TRP A 30 -5.87 -7.97 -3.05
CA TRP A 30 -5.20 -7.11 -2.07
C TRP A 30 -4.10 -7.85 -1.30
N GLU A 31 -4.40 -9.01 -0.74
CA GLU A 31 -3.41 -9.83 -0.03
C GLU A 31 -2.24 -10.23 -0.94
N THR A 32 -2.54 -10.66 -2.17
CA THR A 32 -1.51 -11.04 -3.16
C THR A 32 -0.61 -9.85 -3.50
N PHE A 33 -1.21 -8.68 -3.74
CA PHE A 33 -0.48 -7.45 -4.02
C PHE A 33 0.48 -7.07 -2.89
N LEU A 34 -0.01 -7.05 -1.64
CA LEU A 34 0.82 -6.74 -0.47
C LEU A 34 1.90 -7.79 -0.22
N LYS A 35 1.53 -9.07 -0.25
CA LYS A 35 2.46 -10.20 -0.04
C LYS A 35 3.64 -10.16 -1.01
N ASN A 36 3.40 -9.73 -2.23
CA ASN A 36 4.41 -9.68 -3.27
C ASN A 36 5.22 -8.37 -3.30
N GLY A 37 5.03 -7.45 -2.35
CA GLY A 37 5.79 -6.20 -2.29
C GLY A 37 5.21 -5.08 -3.14
N CYS A 38 3.88 -5.06 -3.31
CA CYS A 38 3.14 -4.07 -4.09
C CYS A 38 3.57 -4.04 -5.57
N ARG A 39 3.73 -5.19 -6.24
CA ARG A 39 4.18 -5.24 -7.64
C ARG A 39 3.09 -4.76 -8.62
N PRO A 40 3.45 -4.06 -9.72
CA PRO A 40 2.47 -3.57 -10.69
C PRO A 40 1.62 -4.68 -11.31
N GLN A 41 2.19 -5.87 -11.53
CA GLN A 41 1.50 -7.00 -12.15
C GLN A 41 0.41 -7.61 -11.24
N ASP A 42 0.54 -7.43 -9.93
CA ASP A 42 -0.44 -7.91 -8.95
C ASP A 42 -1.50 -6.83 -8.63
N PHE A 43 -1.35 -5.62 -9.17
CA PHE A 43 -2.31 -4.52 -8.97
C PHE A 43 -3.47 -4.62 -9.97
N THR A 44 -4.45 -5.45 -9.64
CA THR A 44 -5.58 -5.78 -10.54
C THR A 44 -6.55 -4.61 -10.73
N GLU A 45 -7.31 -4.65 -11.82
CA GLU A 45 -8.38 -3.67 -12.10
C GLU A 45 -9.43 -3.62 -10.99
N ALA A 46 -9.85 -4.79 -10.48
CA ALA A 46 -10.83 -4.89 -9.42
C ALA A 46 -10.34 -4.26 -8.11
N LEU A 47 -9.05 -4.44 -7.78
CA LEU A 47 -8.45 -3.81 -6.60
C LEU A 47 -8.38 -2.28 -6.77
N TYR A 48 -7.95 -1.81 -7.93
CA TYR A 48 -7.92 -0.38 -8.26
C TYR A 48 -9.31 0.27 -8.11
N HIS A 49 -10.34 -0.32 -8.74
CA HIS A 49 -11.70 0.19 -8.65
C HIS A 49 -12.22 0.21 -7.21
N HIS A 50 -11.93 -0.82 -6.41
CA HIS A 50 -12.33 -0.83 -5.00
C HIS A 50 -11.66 0.30 -4.22
N LEU A 51 -10.37 0.54 -4.41
CA LEU A 51 -9.64 1.61 -3.72
C LEU A 51 -10.23 3.00 -4.01
N ILE A 52 -10.53 3.31 -5.27
CA ILE A 52 -11.00 4.64 -5.66
C ILE A 52 -12.49 4.85 -5.33
N GLN A 53 -13.32 3.79 -5.38
CA GLN A 53 -14.77 3.92 -5.15
C GLN A 53 -15.15 3.76 -3.68
N HIS A 54 -14.39 2.96 -2.93
CA HIS A 54 -14.81 2.49 -1.60
C HIS A 54 -13.77 2.74 -0.50
N CYS A 55 -12.55 3.12 -0.83
CA CYS A 55 -11.51 3.45 0.16
C CYS A 55 -11.09 4.93 0.13
N SER A 56 -11.89 5.84 -0.45
CA SER A 56 -11.59 7.29 -0.42
C SER A 56 -10.19 7.67 -0.95
N PHE A 57 -9.75 7.00 -2.01
CA PHE A 57 -8.60 7.45 -2.81
C PHE A 57 -9.07 8.20 -4.05
N THR A 58 -8.29 9.20 -4.48
CA THR A 58 -8.46 9.81 -5.79
C THR A 58 -8.01 8.84 -6.90
N ALA A 59 -8.62 8.95 -8.08
CA ALA A 59 -8.42 7.99 -9.17
C ALA A 59 -7.09 8.14 -9.93
N HIS A 60 -6.48 9.34 -9.94
CA HIS A 60 -5.26 9.64 -10.69
C HIS A 60 -5.32 9.23 -12.18
N TYR A 61 -6.35 9.70 -12.89
CA TYR A 61 -6.65 9.46 -14.32
C TYR A 61 -6.97 8.00 -14.71
N ASP A 62 -6.12 7.05 -14.35
CA ASP A 62 -6.28 5.62 -14.62
C ASP A 62 -5.51 4.76 -13.60
N ARG A 63 -5.63 3.43 -13.72
CA ARG A 63 -4.94 2.46 -12.84
C ARG A 63 -3.41 2.64 -12.82
N GLY A 64 -2.81 2.99 -13.96
CA GLY A 64 -1.37 3.21 -14.09
C GLY A 64 -0.93 4.49 -13.40
N GLY A 65 -1.67 5.58 -13.58
CA GLY A 65 -1.47 6.85 -12.88
C GLY A 65 -1.63 6.71 -11.37
N PHE A 66 -2.66 5.98 -10.93
CA PHE A 66 -2.83 5.62 -9.52
C PHE A 66 -1.63 4.85 -8.98
N TYR A 67 -1.22 3.79 -9.68
CA TYR A 67 -0.11 2.97 -9.24
C TYR A 67 1.18 3.79 -9.15
N HIS A 68 1.46 4.62 -10.16
CA HIS A 68 2.64 5.48 -10.16
C HIS A 68 2.62 6.46 -8.98
N THR A 69 1.47 7.07 -8.70
CA THR A 69 1.34 8.05 -7.63
C THR A 69 1.65 7.48 -6.25
N TYR A 70 1.18 6.27 -5.93
CA TYR A 70 1.37 5.70 -4.59
C TYR A 70 2.55 4.72 -4.47
N PHE A 71 3.01 4.12 -5.57
CA PHE A 71 3.95 3.01 -5.50
C PHE A 71 5.27 3.22 -6.27
N ALA A 72 5.45 4.36 -6.98
CA ALA A 72 6.69 4.63 -7.71
C ALA A 72 7.88 4.98 -6.80
N ASN A 73 7.64 5.63 -5.67
CA ASN A 73 8.67 5.94 -4.68
C ASN A 73 8.32 5.38 -3.31
N GLY A 74 9.25 5.44 -2.36
CA GLY A 74 9.06 4.80 -1.06
C GLY A 74 8.30 5.65 -0.04
N GLU A 75 8.38 6.97 -0.16
CA GLU A 75 7.67 7.90 0.70
C GLU A 75 6.16 7.78 0.48
N ASP A 76 5.71 7.85 -0.77
CA ASP A 76 4.29 7.74 -1.13
C ASP A 76 3.74 6.36 -0.78
N THR A 77 4.53 5.29 -0.96
CA THR A 77 4.12 3.95 -0.53
C THR A 77 3.92 3.89 0.98
N THR A 78 4.82 4.51 1.74
CA THR A 78 4.69 4.55 3.20
C THR A 78 3.46 5.35 3.60
N HIS A 79 3.22 6.50 2.96
CA HIS A 79 2.05 7.33 3.22
C HIS A 79 0.75 6.58 2.90
N PHE A 80 0.64 5.96 1.73
CA PHE A 80 -0.49 5.12 1.32
C PHE A 80 -0.82 4.04 2.36
N LEU A 81 0.19 3.33 2.88
CA LEU A 81 0.00 2.27 3.86
C LEU A 81 -0.55 2.77 5.20
N THR A 82 -0.35 4.05 5.56
CA THR A 82 -0.87 4.60 6.83
C THR A 82 -2.40 4.59 6.90
N GLN A 83 -3.10 4.67 5.77
CA GLN A 83 -4.55 4.57 5.74
C GLN A 83 -5.03 3.20 6.22
N PHE A 84 -4.27 2.14 5.98
CA PHE A 84 -4.62 0.78 6.39
C PHE A 84 -4.02 0.37 7.75
N ASP A 85 -3.41 1.31 8.48
CA ASP A 85 -2.78 1.05 9.77
C ASP A 85 -3.68 1.50 10.93
N ARG A 86 -4.23 0.53 11.67
CA ARG A 86 -5.08 0.81 12.85
C ARG A 86 -4.34 1.64 13.91
N SER A 87 -3.02 1.47 14.05
CA SER A 87 -2.23 2.26 15.01
C SER A 87 -2.12 3.74 14.61
N ARG A 88 -2.39 4.06 13.33
CA ARG A 88 -2.44 5.41 12.77
C ARG A 88 -3.86 5.95 12.65
N GLY A 89 -4.86 5.20 13.13
CA GLY A 89 -6.27 5.60 13.15
C GLY A 89 -6.99 5.44 11.81
N CYS A 90 -6.41 4.72 10.84
CA CYS A 90 -7.01 4.43 9.54
C CYS A 90 -7.64 5.63 8.81
N LYS A 91 -6.99 6.78 8.88
CA LYS A 91 -7.47 8.01 8.23
C LYS A 91 -7.18 7.95 6.74
N SER A 92 -8.13 8.41 5.93
CA SER A 92 -7.90 8.62 4.50
C SER A 92 -6.68 9.51 4.31
N VAL A 93 -5.73 9.10 3.46
CA VAL A 93 -4.54 9.90 3.17
C VAL A 93 -4.86 11.16 2.37
N GLU A 94 -5.95 11.13 1.61
CA GLU A 94 -6.41 12.26 0.78
C GLU A 94 -7.35 13.20 1.54
N TYR A 95 -8.25 12.64 2.36
CA TYR A 95 -9.35 13.41 2.96
C TYR A 95 -9.32 13.46 4.50
N GLY A 96 -8.42 12.72 5.15
CA GLY A 96 -8.12 12.84 6.58
C GLY A 96 -9.07 12.15 7.57
N GLY A 97 -10.14 11.49 7.12
CA GLY A 97 -11.08 10.79 8.02
C GLY A 97 -11.29 9.31 7.73
N GLY A 98 -11.89 8.61 8.71
CA GLY A 98 -12.06 7.16 8.72
C GLY A 98 -13.44 6.65 8.25
N TRP A 99 -14.28 7.52 7.67
CA TRP A 99 -15.64 7.16 7.23
C TRP A 99 -15.66 6.04 6.18
N TRP A 100 -14.57 5.87 5.43
CA TRP A 100 -14.40 4.78 4.46
C TRP A 100 -14.43 3.39 5.13
N LEU A 101 -14.28 3.29 6.46
CA LEU A 101 -14.45 2.03 7.21
C LEU A 101 -15.90 1.75 7.64
N THR A 102 -16.86 2.58 7.23
CA THR A 102 -18.28 2.46 7.60
C THR A 102 -19.18 2.31 6.37
N GLY A 103 -20.44 1.91 6.56
CA GLY A 103 -21.42 1.71 5.48
C GLY A 103 -21.35 0.35 4.78
N ASP A 104 -21.93 0.25 3.58
CA ASP A 104 -22.18 -1.01 2.84
C ASP A 104 -20.93 -1.83 2.48
N TYR A 105 -19.76 -1.20 2.52
CA TYR A 105 -18.46 -1.81 2.20
C TYR A 105 -17.54 -1.89 3.42
N ALA A 106 -18.05 -1.61 4.62
CA ALA A 106 -17.29 -1.67 5.86
C ALA A 106 -16.66 -3.06 6.09
N ASP A 107 -17.37 -4.14 5.75
CA ASP A 107 -16.91 -5.51 5.94
C ASP A 107 -15.59 -5.79 5.19
N ILE A 108 -15.53 -5.52 3.89
CA ILE A 108 -14.30 -5.67 3.09
C ILE A 108 -13.25 -4.63 3.46
N ASN A 109 -13.63 -3.38 3.74
CA ASN A 109 -12.67 -2.33 4.06
C ASN A 109 -11.93 -2.61 5.38
N ASN A 110 -12.65 -3.08 6.40
CA ASN A 110 -12.02 -3.54 7.65
C ASN A 110 -11.19 -4.81 7.42
N ALA A 111 -11.64 -5.75 6.58
CA ALA A 111 -10.84 -6.92 6.24
C ALA A 111 -9.53 -6.55 5.51
N MET A 112 -9.54 -5.54 4.64
CA MET A 112 -8.32 -5.02 3.99
C MET A 112 -7.33 -4.45 5.01
N VAL A 113 -7.81 -3.74 6.02
CA VAL A 113 -6.99 -3.25 7.15
C VAL A 113 -6.36 -4.42 7.91
N ASP A 114 -7.14 -5.43 8.26
CA ASP A 114 -6.65 -6.58 9.02
C ASP A 114 -5.63 -7.41 8.22
N VAL A 115 -5.85 -7.56 6.91
CA VAL A 115 -4.88 -8.17 6.00
C VAL A 115 -3.60 -7.33 5.94
N ALA A 116 -3.72 -6.01 5.79
CA ALA A 116 -2.59 -5.10 5.64
C ALA A 116 -1.68 -5.05 6.87
N ALA A 117 -2.27 -5.13 8.07
CA ALA A 117 -1.52 -5.12 9.33
C ALA A 117 -0.39 -6.16 9.38
N ARG A 118 -0.55 -7.30 8.70
CA ARG A 118 0.47 -8.36 8.61
C ARG A 118 1.68 -7.98 7.76
N TYR A 119 1.50 -7.10 6.78
CA TYR A 119 2.53 -6.77 5.77
C TYR A 119 3.12 -5.37 5.95
N ILE A 120 2.36 -4.42 6.53
CA ILE A 120 2.78 -3.01 6.71
C ILE A 120 4.20 -2.89 7.29
N PRO A 121 4.58 -3.57 8.40
CA PRO A 121 5.91 -3.38 8.98
C PRO A 121 7.05 -3.71 8.00
N GLN A 122 6.90 -4.77 7.20
CA GLN A 122 7.91 -5.15 6.21
C GLN A 122 7.88 -4.20 5.00
N LEU A 123 6.69 -3.90 4.47
CA LEU A 123 6.54 -3.04 3.30
C LEU A 123 7.05 -1.62 3.57
N THR A 124 6.77 -1.06 4.75
CA THR A 124 7.31 0.24 5.15
C THR A 124 8.84 0.24 5.19
N ARG A 125 9.48 -0.78 5.77
CA ARG A 125 10.96 -0.87 5.76
C ARG A 125 11.53 -0.97 4.34
N GLN A 126 10.90 -1.77 3.48
CA GLN A 126 11.31 -1.91 2.08
C GLN A 126 11.16 -0.59 1.32
N ALA A 127 10.03 0.09 1.49
CA ALA A 127 9.73 1.38 0.87
C ALA A 127 10.74 2.45 1.34
N GLN A 128 10.98 2.58 2.64
CA GLN A 128 11.97 3.52 3.20
C GLN A 128 13.39 3.24 2.68
N SER A 129 13.80 1.97 2.59
CA SER A 129 15.09 1.60 2.02
C SER A 129 15.21 2.01 0.54
N ARG A 130 14.17 1.73 -0.27
CA ARG A 130 14.09 2.15 -1.67
C ARG A 130 14.15 3.67 -1.83
N GLN A 131 13.41 4.41 -0.99
CA GLN A 131 13.42 5.87 -0.98
C GLN A 131 14.83 6.40 -0.74
N ARG A 132 15.48 5.93 0.33
CA ARG A 132 16.84 6.32 0.70
C ARG A 132 17.84 6.05 -0.42
N GLN A 133 17.76 4.88 -1.06
CA GLN A 133 18.63 4.54 -2.19
C GLN A 133 18.41 5.48 -3.38
N ALA A 134 17.15 5.77 -3.72
CA ALA A 134 16.81 6.68 -4.80
C ALA A 134 17.27 8.12 -4.53
N GLU A 135 17.12 8.61 -3.30
CA GLU A 135 17.59 9.93 -2.89
C GLU A 135 19.11 10.05 -2.95
N ILE A 136 19.84 9.05 -2.43
CA ILE A 136 21.30 9.02 -2.53
C ILE A 136 21.75 9.03 -4.00
N ALA A 137 21.09 8.24 -4.86
CA ALA A 137 21.40 8.22 -6.28
C ALA A 137 21.13 9.57 -6.96
N ARG A 138 19.99 10.21 -6.68
CA ARG A 138 19.65 11.55 -7.19
C ARG A 138 20.63 12.60 -6.70
N ALA A 139 20.99 12.58 -5.42
CA ALA A 139 21.96 13.50 -4.83
C ALA A 139 23.34 13.35 -5.49
N ARG A 140 23.82 12.11 -5.69
CA ARG A 140 25.07 11.84 -6.41
C ARG A 140 25.04 12.36 -7.85
N ALA A 141 23.95 12.12 -8.56
CA ALA A 141 23.78 12.61 -9.93
C ALA A 141 23.76 14.15 -9.99
N LEU A 142 23.11 14.80 -9.02
CA LEU A 142 23.08 16.25 -8.92
C LEU A 142 24.47 16.83 -8.63
N LEU A 143 25.22 16.25 -7.68
CA LEU A 143 26.59 16.68 -7.39
C LEU A 143 27.51 16.52 -8.61
N ALA A 144 27.43 15.38 -9.29
CA ALA A 144 28.18 15.14 -10.52
C ALA A 144 27.84 16.15 -11.63
N LYS A 145 26.56 16.50 -11.80
CA LYS A 145 26.11 17.54 -12.75
C LYS A 145 26.78 18.90 -12.49
N HIS A 146 27.17 19.18 -11.24
CA HIS A 146 27.83 20.42 -10.85
C HIS A 146 29.35 20.27 -10.63
N GLY A 147 29.95 19.14 -11.00
CA GLY A 147 31.39 18.90 -10.87
C GLY A 147 31.87 18.72 -9.43
N ILE A 148 30.96 18.42 -8.48
CA ILE A 148 31.29 18.25 -7.06
C ILE A 148 31.52 16.76 -6.79
N ALA A 149 32.71 16.41 -6.30
CA ALA A 149 33.04 15.04 -5.92
C ALA A 149 32.48 14.69 -4.53
N VAL A 150 31.90 13.50 -4.39
CA VAL A 150 31.47 12.96 -3.08
C VAL A 150 32.68 12.28 -2.44
N VAL A 151 33.18 12.83 -1.34
CA VAL A 151 34.17 12.15 -0.49
C VAL A 151 33.43 11.05 0.28
N GLN A 152 33.83 9.80 0.13
CA GLN A 152 33.33 8.74 1.01
C GLN A 152 34.08 8.83 2.34
N ASP A 153 33.34 9.01 3.42
CA ASP A 153 33.91 8.95 4.76
C ASP A 153 34.08 7.48 5.16
N GLU A 154 35.32 6.99 5.20
CA GLU A 154 35.68 5.62 5.60
C GLU A 154 35.65 5.43 7.14
N SER A 155 35.01 6.35 7.88
CA SER A 155 34.95 6.34 9.34
C SER A 155 33.95 5.33 9.92
N LYS A 156 33.99 4.05 9.54
CA LYS A 156 33.45 2.93 10.36
C LYS A 156 34.22 1.62 10.12
N GLY A 157 35.44 1.59 10.62
CA GLY A 157 36.22 0.38 10.86
C GLY A 157 37.07 0.57 12.10
N GLY A 158 36.51 0.28 13.27
CA GLY A 158 37.16 0.31 14.58
C GLY A 158 36.35 -0.48 15.59
#